data_AF-A0A946SIB5-F1
#
_entry.id   AF-A0A946SIB5-F1
#
_cell.length_a   1.000
_cell.length_b   1.000
_cell.length_c   1.000
_cell.angle_alpha   90.00
_cell.angle_beta   90.00
_cell.angle_gamma   90.00
#
_symmetry.space_group_name_H-M   'P 1'
#
loop_
_entity.id
_entity.type
_entity.pdbx_description
1 polymer ?
#
loop_
_entity_poly.entity_id
_entity_poly.type
_entity_poly.pdbx_seq_one_letter_code
_entity_poly.pdbx_strand_id
1 'polypeptide(L)'
;FIHYGLYSQLEKGEWVQLRDTIPVSDYARLKETFNPSNFDADKITDLAISAGMKYITITSKHHDGFSLFDTKQNDFNSIKSPAGRDLIGELYNSCKEKKIGLFLYYSYAADWSHPYFYSRLDGWSNARPAYKENQKEYKYKNKEDFSNYIKFAHNQLKELLTQYPEIAGIWLDPIMGYYANHEMFPIEETYNLIRSISKHALISFKQGANGDEDFSAPEHDFSKRVGNQYEVARIVYELNKLKPKEVCTSLQSRYWGYDKNAKHKNFDDIYSYYLDAIKNDTNLLLNVGPLPDGSIHYEDIITLTKLGKKINPPKP
;
A
#
# COMPACT_ATOMS: atom_id res chain seq x y z
N PHE A 1 5.00 -2.48 7.45
CA PHE A 1 4.52 -1.76 6.25
C PHE A 1 5.65 -0.87 5.75
N ILE A 2 5.78 -0.73 4.43
CA ILE A 2 6.71 0.16 3.76
C ILE A 2 5.92 0.92 2.70
N HIS A 3 5.83 2.24 2.83
CA HIS A 3 5.32 3.12 1.78
C HIS A 3 6.48 3.79 1.07
N TYR A 4 6.83 3.26 -0.09
CA TYR A 4 7.90 3.78 -0.93
C TYR A 4 7.46 3.96 -2.38
N GLY A 5 8.02 4.96 -3.06
CA GLY A 5 7.62 5.37 -4.40
C GLY A 5 8.16 6.74 -4.77
N LEU A 6 7.70 7.31 -5.89
CA LEU A 6 8.18 8.60 -6.39
C LEU A 6 7.95 9.75 -5.41
N TYR A 7 6.86 9.70 -4.64
CA TYR A 7 6.52 10.69 -3.62
C TYR A 7 7.61 10.87 -2.56
N SER A 8 8.48 9.88 -2.35
CA SER A 8 9.63 10.02 -1.43
C SER A 8 10.54 11.18 -1.83
N GLN A 9 10.77 11.40 -3.13
CA GLN A 9 11.61 12.49 -3.67
C GLN A 9 11.04 13.88 -3.34
N LEU A 10 9.74 13.98 -3.11
CA LEU A 10 9.08 15.23 -2.76
C LEU A 10 9.05 15.48 -1.25
N GLU A 11 9.30 14.45 -0.44
CA GLU A 11 9.44 14.52 1.02
C GLU A 11 8.25 15.19 1.73
N LYS A 12 7.04 14.98 1.21
CA LYS A 12 5.79 15.60 1.69
C LYS A 12 4.62 14.60 1.78
N GLY A 13 4.93 13.32 1.94
CA GLY A 13 3.94 12.24 1.97
C GLY A 13 3.38 11.85 0.61
N GLU A 14 2.74 10.69 0.57
CA GLU A 14 2.27 9.96 -0.62
C GLU A 14 1.08 10.63 -1.34
N TRP A 15 0.33 11.49 -0.65
CA TRP A 15 -0.78 12.25 -1.22
C TRP A 15 -0.36 13.58 -1.87
N VAL A 16 0.94 13.86 -1.98
CA VAL A 16 1.46 15.13 -2.49
C VAL A 16 0.96 15.46 -3.91
N GLN A 17 0.81 14.48 -4.81
CA GLN A 17 0.26 14.73 -6.15
C GLN A 17 -1.17 15.26 -6.09
N LEU A 18 -2.02 14.65 -5.24
CA LEU A 18 -3.39 15.09 -5.02
C LEU A 18 -3.45 16.47 -4.36
N ARG A 19 -2.77 16.62 -3.23
CA ARG A 19 -2.85 17.80 -2.36
C ARG A 19 -2.29 19.05 -3.04
N ASP A 20 -1.13 18.92 -3.68
CA ASP A 20 -0.46 20.03 -4.35
C ASP A 20 -0.95 20.18 -5.81
N THR A 21 -1.90 19.35 -6.24
CA THR A 21 -2.53 19.37 -7.57
C THR A 21 -1.50 19.30 -8.71
N ILE A 22 -0.48 18.46 -8.55
CA ILE A 22 0.64 18.35 -9.49
C ILE A 22 0.14 17.69 -10.78
N PRO A 23 0.30 18.32 -11.96
CA PRO A 23 -0.09 17.74 -13.25
C PRO A 23 0.47 16.33 -13.47
N VAL A 24 -0.28 15.48 -14.16
CA VAL A 24 0.10 14.06 -14.37
C VAL A 24 1.48 13.96 -15.02
N SER A 25 1.70 14.73 -16.09
CA SER A 25 2.97 14.74 -16.81
C SER A 25 4.12 15.31 -15.97
N ASP A 26 3.88 16.33 -15.14
CA ASP A 26 4.91 16.88 -14.26
C ASP A 26 5.31 15.89 -13.17
N TYR A 27 4.35 15.22 -12.54
CA TYR A 27 4.63 14.20 -11.53
C TYR A 27 5.35 13.00 -12.14
N ALA A 28 4.96 12.58 -13.35
CA ALA A 28 5.58 11.45 -14.04
C ALA A 28 7.09 11.66 -14.30
N ARG A 29 7.57 12.90 -14.38
CA ARG A 29 9.00 13.21 -14.55
C ARG A 29 9.86 12.82 -13.35
N LEU A 30 9.28 12.62 -12.15
CA LEU A 30 10.02 12.10 -11.01
C LEU A 30 10.63 10.71 -11.28
N LYS A 31 10.05 9.95 -12.21
CA LYS A 31 10.63 8.69 -12.70
C LYS A 31 12.02 8.90 -13.31
N GLU A 32 12.29 10.03 -13.95
CA GLU A 32 13.57 10.33 -14.63
C GLU A 32 14.75 10.46 -13.66
N THR A 33 14.47 10.67 -12.38
CA THR A 33 15.46 10.84 -11.30
C THR A 33 15.32 9.81 -10.19
N PHE A 34 14.40 8.85 -10.31
CA PHE A 34 14.20 7.82 -9.28
C PHE A 34 15.37 6.84 -9.28
N ASN A 35 16.23 6.95 -8.28
CA ASN A 35 17.37 6.07 -8.06
C ASN A 35 17.57 5.75 -6.56
N PRO A 36 16.99 4.65 -6.07
CA PRO A 36 17.03 4.24 -4.67
C PRO A 36 18.36 3.54 -4.33
N SER A 37 19.47 4.28 -4.41
CA SER A 37 20.83 3.71 -4.28
C SER A 37 21.12 3.00 -2.95
N ASN A 38 20.39 3.34 -1.88
CA ASN A 38 20.50 2.74 -0.56
C ASN A 38 19.31 1.83 -0.19
N PHE A 39 18.39 1.55 -1.13
CA PHE A 39 17.40 0.48 -0.94
C PHE A 39 18.10 -0.87 -0.92
N ASP A 40 17.94 -1.58 0.18
CA ASP A 40 18.65 -2.83 0.48
C ASP A 40 17.67 -3.80 1.12
N ALA A 41 17.20 -4.76 0.32
CA ALA A 41 16.21 -5.74 0.75
C ALA A 41 16.67 -6.54 1.97
N ASP A 42 17.95 -6.89 2.06
CA ASP A 42 18.49 -7.66 3.18
C ASP A 42 18.53 -6.85 4.46
N LYS A 43 18.95 -5.59 4.41
CA LYS A 43 18.90 -4.72 5.60
C LYS A 43 17.47 -4.49 6.08
N ILE A 44 16.52 -4.34 5.16
CA ILE A 44 15.10 -4.17 5.49
C ILE A 44 14.57 -5.43 6.21
N THR A 45 14.83 -6.62 5.68
CA THR A 45 14.37 -7.87 6.27
C THR A 45 15.09 -8.20 7.58
N ASP A 46 16.39 -7.90 7.70
CA ASP A 46 17.15 -8.05 8.96
C ASP A 46 16.60 -7.13 10.05
N LEU A 47 16.29 -5.87 9.70
CA LEU A 47 15.66 -4.95 10.65
C LEU A 47 14.31 -5.50 11.10
N ALA A 48 13.45 -5.93 10.17
CA ALA A 48 12.14 -6.48 10.49
C ALA A 48 12.26 -7.69 11.45
N ILE A 49 13.16 -8.63 11.17
CA ILE A 49 13.40 -9.82 12.01
C ILE A 49 13.93 -9.41 13.39
N SER A 50 14.91 -8.51 13.44
CA SER A 50 15.49 -8.03 14.71
C SER A 50 14.45 -7.28 15.56
N ALA A 51 13.48 -6.61 14.92
CA ALA A 51 12.34 -5.95 15.57
C ALA A 51 11.23 -6.94 15.99
N GLY A 52 11.38 -8.23 15.69
CA GLY A 52 10.43 -9.29 16.01
C GLY A 52 9.25 -9.42 15.05
N MET A 53 9.26 -8.70 13.93
CA MET A 53 8.21 -8.78 12.91
C MET A 53 8.23 -10.15 12.20
N LYS A 54 7.06 -10.60 11.75
CA LYS A 54 6.89 -11.90 11.07
C LYS A 54 6.55 -11.78 9.59
N TYR A 55 6.19 -10.58 9.14
CA TYR A 55 5.89 -10.29 7.75
C TYR A 55 6.15 -8.81 7.45
N ILE A 56 6.27 -8.49 6.16
CA ILE A 56 6.38 -7.14 5.62
C ILE A 56 5.24 -6.93 4.63
N THR A 57 4.64 -5.75 4.65
CA THR A 57 3.74 -5.27 3.59
C THR A 57 4.42 -4.10 2.88
N ILE A 58 4.53 -4.10 1.55
CA ILE A 58 5.14 -3.01 0.77
C ILE A 58 4.23 -2.55 -0.35
N THR A 59 4.22 -1.25 -0.64
CA THR A 59 3.54 -0.67 -1.81
C THR A 59 4.15 -1.16 -3.12
N SER A 60 3.55 -2.16 -3.77
CA SER A 60 3.95 -2.55 -5.14
C SER A 60 3.53 -1.50 -6.16
N LYS A 61 2.39 -0.85 -5.91
CA LYS A 61 1.93 0.36 -6.60
C LYS A 61 1.05 1.19 -5.66
N HIS A 62 1.34 2.49 -5.52
CA HIS A 62 0.49 3.43 -4.76
C HIS A 62 -0.47 4.20 -5.70
N HIS A 63 -1.23 5.15 -5.15
CA HIS A 63 -2.23 5.93 -5.90
C HIS A 63 -1.65 6.73 -7.07
N ASP A 64 -0.37 7.09 -7.02
CA ASP A 64 0.30 7.79 -8.13
C ASP A 64 0.53 6.91 -9.37
N GLY A 65 0.28 5.60 -9.26
CA GLY A 65 0.36 4.63 -10.35
C GLY A 65 1.77 4.12 -10.65
N PHE A 66 2.81 4.59 -9.95
CA PHE A 66 4.17 4.12 -10.17
C PHE A 66 4.38 2.73 -9.59
N SER A 67 4.86 1.80 -10.42
CA SER A 67 5.05 0.40 -10.03
C SER A 67 6.50 0.12 -9.59
N LEU A 68 6.68 -0.52 -8.43
CA LEU A 68 8.00 -0.93 -7.91
C LEU A 68 8.47 -2.30 -8.43
N PHE A 69 7.76 -2.87 -9.41
CA PHE A 69 7.99 -4.19 -9.99
C PHE A 69 8.00 -4.16 -11.53
N ASP A 70 8.47 -5.23 -12.17
CA ASP A 70 8.59 -5.33 -13.63
C ASP A 70 7.24 -5.64 -14.29
N THR A 71 6.37 -4.62 -14.32
CA THR A 71 5.08 -4.71 -15.01
C THR A 71 5.25 -4.56 -16.53
N LYS A 72 4.49 -5.34 -17.30
CA LYS A 72 4.44 -5.19 -18.77
C LYS A 72 3.28 -4.31 -19.22
N GLN A 73 2.48 -3.79 -18.28
CA GLN A 73 1.29 -3.01 -18.60
C GLN A 73 1.60 -1.56 -18.96
N ASN A 74 2.71 -1.00 -18.47
CA ASN A 74 3.20 0.32 -18.84
C ASN A 74 4.70 0.47 -18.52
N ASP A 75 5.32 1.54 -19.04
CA ASP A 75 6.71 1.89 -18.73
C ASP A 75 6.86 2.70 -17.44
N PHE A 76 5.78 3.00 -16.69
CA PHE A 76 5.82 3.83 -15.49
C PHE A 76 6.18 3.00 -14.24
N ASN A 77 7.38 2.43 -14.26
CA ASN A 77 7.88 1.53 -13.23
C ASN A 77 9.37 1.75 -12.92
N SER A 78 9.82 1.15 -11.80
CA SER A 78 11.19 1.27 -11.29
C SER A 78 12.26 0.65 -12.20
N ILE A 79 11.96 -0.42 -12.93
CA ILE A 79 12.91 -1.06 -13.88
C ILE A 79 13.21 -0.11 -15.04
N LYS A 80 12.21 0.65 -15.50
CA LYS A 80 12.33 1.64 -16.59
C LYS A 80 12.74 3.03 -16.11
N SER A 81 13.21 3.15 -14.87
CA SER A 81 13.77 4.37 -14.27
C SER A 81 15.29 4.23 -14.11
N PRO A 82 16.04 5.28 -13.71
CA PRO A 82 17.46 5.15 -13.38
C PRO A 82 17.77 4.10 -12.31
N ALA A 83 16.79 3.71 -11.48
CA ALA A 83 16.93 2.60 -10.55
C ALA A 83 17.31 1.29 -11.27
N GLY A 84 16.71 1.01 -12.43
CA GLY A 84 17.00 -0.19 -13.22
C GLY A 84 16.74 -1.52 -12.50
N ARG A 85 15.92 -1.51 -11.45
CA ARG A 85 15.79 -2.59 -10.46
C ARG A 85 14.34 -2.96 -10.21
N ASP A 86 14.08 -4.25 -9.99
CA ASP A 86 12.82 -4.78 -9.49
C ASP A 86 12.87 -4.84 -7.95
N LEU A 87 12.40 -3.77 -7.30
CA LEU A 87 12.50 -3.65 -5.84
C LEU A 87 11.58 -4.63 -5.10
N ILE A 88 10.45 -5.00 -5.71
CA ILE A 88 9.55 -6.03 -5.16
C ILE A 88 10.19 -7.40 -5.27
N GLY A 89 10.83 -7.72 -6.40
CA GLY A 89 11.56 -8.97 -6.60
C GLY A 89 12.73 -9.13 -5.64
N GLU A 90 13.50 -8.07 -5.40
CA GLU A 90 14.57 -8.08 -4.39
C GLU A 90 14.05 -8.37 -2.98
N LEU A 91 12.97 -7.70 -2.57
CA LEU A 91 12.36 -7.91 -1.26
C LEU A 91 11.71 -9.30 -1.15
N TYR A 92 11.09 -9.81 -2.21
CA TYR A 92 10.54 -11.16 -2.28
C TYR A 92 11.61 -12.22 -2.04
N ASN A 93 12.75 -12.12 -2.72
CA ASN A 93 13.86 -13.07 -2.55
C ASN A 93 14.38 -13.06 -1.12
N SER A 94 14.61 -11.86 -0.54
CA SER A 94 15.10 -11.73 0.84
C SER A 94 14.09 -12.26 1.87
N CYS A 95 12.80 -11.95 1.72
CA CYS A 95 11.73 -12.49 2.57
C CYS A 95 11.65 -14.02 2.51
N LYS A 96 11.75 -14.58 1.29
CA LYS A 96 11.73 -16.03 1.07
C LYS A 96 12.91 -16.73 1.72
N GLU A 97 14.13 -16.22 1.53
CA GLU A 97 15.34 -16.77 2.13
C GLU A 97 15.26 -16.76 3.67
N LYS A 98 14.79 -15.65 4.23
CA LYS A 98 14.71 -15.45 5.69
C LYS A 98 13.39 -15.93 6.31
N LYS A 99 12.50 -16.51 5.52
CA LYS A 99 11.23 -17.13 5.93
C LYS A 99 10.31 -16.18 6.71
N ILE A 100 10.19 -14.94 6.25
CA ILE A 100 9.18 -13.99 6.73
C ILE A 100 8.16 -13.74 5.63
N GLY A 101 6.90 -13.51 6.00
CA GLY A 101 5.83 -13.29 5.02
C GLY A 101 6.02 -11.99 4.24
N LEU A 102 5.68 -11.99 2.96
CA LEU A 102 5.61 -10.76 2.15
C LEU A 102 4.19 -10.53 1.66
N PHE A 103 3.58 -9.42 2.05
CA PHE A 103 2.34 -8.90 1.51
C PHE A 103 2.64 -7.79 0.49
N LEU A 104 1.90 -7.79 -0.60
CA LEU A 104 1.99 -6.73 -1.59
C LEU A 104 0.77 -5.83 -1.48
N TYR A 105 1.00 -4.58 -1.07
CA TYR A 105 -0.01 -3.55 -1.16
C TYR A 105 -0.20 -3.15 -2.61
N TYR A 106 -1.45 -3.05 -3.06
CA TYR A 106 -1.79 -2.60 -4.40
C TYR A 106 -2.94 -1.58 -4.35
N SER A 107 -2.67 -0.38 -4.85
CA SER A 107 -3.71 0.64 -5.05
C SER A 107 -4.66 0.23 -6.18
N TYR A 108 -5.72 -0.48 -5.80
CA TYR A 108 -6.75 -1.03 -6.66
C TYR A 108 -7.86 -0.04 -7.00
N ALA A 109 -8.26 0.80 -6.04
CA ALA A 109 -9.37 1.73 -6.21
C ALA A 109 -8.92 3.20 -6.23
N ALA A 110 -7.67 3.44 -6.64
CA ALA A 110 -7.12 4.75 -6.99
C ALA A 110 -5.92 4.57 -7.93
N ASP A 111 -5.93 5.28 -9.04
CA ASP A 111 -4.78 5.40 -9.94
C ASP A 111 -4.82 6.77 -10.64
N TRP A 112 -4.04 7.72 -10.13
CA TRP A 112 -4.00 9.11 -10.61
C TRP A 112 -3.29 9.24 -11.96
N SER A 113 -2.55 8.22 -12.38
CA SER A 113 -1.84 8.19 -13.66
C SER A 113 -2.67 7.53 -14.77
N HIS A 114 -3.54 6.59 -14.44
CA HIS A 114 -4.19 5.76 -15.46
C HIS A 114 -5.26 6.54 -16.25
N PRO A 115 -5.18 6.57 -17.60
CA PRO A 115 -6.09 7.35 -18.45
C PRO A 115 -7.58 7.08 -18.21
N TYR A 116 -7.91 5.84 -17.87
CA TYR A 116 -9.28 5.34 -17.74
C TYR A 116 -9.75 5.16 -16.29
N PHE A 117 -8.97 5.56 -15.29
CA PHE A 117 -9.49 5.61 -13.92
C PHE A 117 -10.63 6.63 -13.83
N TYR A 118 -11.65 6.44 -13.00
CA TYR A 118 -12.84 7.32 -13.04
C TYR A 118 -12.54 8.75 -12.56
N SER A 119 -13.45 9.69 -12.88
CA SER A 119 -13.26 11.10 -12.58
C SER A 119 -13.53 11.41 -11.11
N ARG A 120 -12.87 12.46 -10.57
CA ARG A 120 -13.23 13.01 -9.25
C ARG A 120 -14.68 13.50 -9.16
N LEU A 121 -15.34 13.74 -10.30
CA LEU A 121 -16.75 14.11 -10.38
C LEU A 121 -17.70 12.91 -10.18
N ASP A 122 -17.19 11.68 -10.26
CA ASP A 122 -17.95 10.44 -10.06
C ASP A 122 -17.99 10.06 -8.57
N GLY A 123 -18.32 11.01 -7.69
CA GLY A 123 -18.64 10.71 -6.28
C GLY A 123 -17.46 10.51 -5.31
N TRP A 124 -16.21 10.61 -5.76
CA TRP A 124 -15.04 10.61 -4.87
C TRP A 124 -13.99 11.66 -5.25
N SER A 125 -13.88 12.72 -4.44
CA SER A 125 -13.00 13.88 -4.71
C SER A 125 -11.53 13.52 -4.87
N ASN A 126 -11.11 12.41 -4.28
CA ASN A 126 -9.72 11.93 -4.22
C ASN A 126 -9.38 10.96 -5.36
N ALA A 127 -10.35 10.63 -6.23
CA ALA A 127 -10.12 9.80 -7.40
C ALA A 127 -9.08 10.40 -8.35
N ARG A 128 -9.00 11.73 -8.40
CA ARG A 128 -8.01 12.51 -9.19
C ARG A 128 -7.74 13.86 -8.53
N PRO A 129 -6.55 14.46 -8.73
CA PRO A 129 -6.28 15.82 -8.27
C PRO A 129 -7.26 16.85 -8.86
N ALA A 130 -7.47 17.94 -8.12
CA ALA A 130 -8.43 19.00 -8.46
C ALA A 130 -7.89 19.97 -9.51
N TYR A 131 -7.51 19.46 -10.69
CA TYR A 131 -6.93 20.27 -11.76
C TYR A 131 -7.87 21.39 -12.23
N LYS A 132 -7.30 22.56 -12.51
CA LYS A 132 -8.03 23.68 -13.13
C LYS A 132 -8.46 23.37 -14.56
N GLU A 133 -7.63 22.61 -15.27
CA GLU A 133 -7.83 22.19 -16.65
C GLU A 133 -7.75 20.68 -16.76
N ASN A 134 -8.52 20.10 -17.67
CA ASN A 134 -8.48 18.66 -17.94
C ASN A 134 -7.08 18.25 -18.41
N GLN A 135 -6.53 17.21 -17.76
CA GLN A 135 -5.24 16.64 -18.14
C GLN A 135 -5.41 15.83 -19.43
N LYS A 136 -4.52 16.03 -20.40
CA LYS A 136 -4.56 15.39 -21.73
C LYS A 136 -4.43 13.86 -21.66
N GLU A 137 -3.85 13.35 -20.59
CA GLU A 137 -3.62 11.93 -20.32
C GLU A 137 -4.94 11.20 -20.04
N TYR A 138 -5.95 11.90 -19.54
CA TYR A 138 -7.21 11.29 -19.16
C TYR A 138 -8.16 11.09 -20.33
N LYS A 139 -8.62 9.85 -20.47
CA LYS A 139 -9.48 9.38 -21.57
C LYS A 139 -10.86 8.89 -21.11
N TYR A 140 -11.05 8.68 -19.80
CA TYR A 140 -12.34 8.32 -19.21
C TYR A 140 -13.41 9.36 -19.53
N LYS A 141 -14.52 8.92 -20.14
CA LYS A 141 -15.70 9.73 -20.47
C LYS A 141 -16.98 9.19 -19.82
N ASN A 142 -17.09 7.88 -19.62
CA ASN A 142 -18.25 7.20 -19.05
C ASN A 142 -17.84 5.94 -18.27
N LYS A 143 -18.79 5.31 -17.59
CA LYS A 143 -18.53 4.13 -16.74
C LYS A 143 -18.00 2.93 -17.55
N GLU A 144 -18.40 2.78 -18.80
CA GLU A 144 -17.96 1.68 -19.67
C GLU A 144 -16.45 1.73 -19.94
N ASP A 145 -15.88 2.94 -20.05
CA ASP A 145 -14.44 3.14 -20.20
C ASP A 145 -13.61 2.56 -19.04
N PHE A 146 -14.20 2.47 -17.84
CA PHE A 146 -13.52 1.98 -16.63
C PHE A 146 -13.09 0.52 -16.74
N SER A 147 -13.74 -0.27 -17.61
CA SER A 147 -13.34 -1.64 -17.92
C SER A 147 -11.88 -1.74 -18.41
N ASN A 148 -11.36 -0.70 -19.07
CA ASN A 148 -9.95 -0.64 -19.47
C ASN A 148 -9.01 -0.57 -18.25
N TYR A 149 -9.40 0.16 -17.20
CA TYR A 149 -8.65 0.20 -15.95
C TYR A 149 -8.73 -1.13 -15.20
N ILE A 150 -9.90 -1.76 -15.13
CA ILE A 150 -10.04 -3.08 -14.50
C ILE A 150 -9.16 -4.11 -15.19
N LYS A 151 -9.16 -4.16 -16.53
CA LYS A 151 -8.29 -5.04 -17.29
C LYS A 151 -6.80 -4.80 -16.98
N PHE A 152 -6.39 -3.53 -16.93
CA PHE A 152 -5.04 -3.14 -16.53
C PHE A 152 -4.69 -3.65 -15.12
N ALA A 153 -5.56 -3.39 -14.14
CA ALA A 153 -5.34 -3.77 -12.75
C ALA A 153 -5.31 -5.29 -12.55
N HIS A 154 -6.19 -6.04 -13.21
CA HIS A 154 -6.19 -7.51 -13.19
C HIS A 154 -4.93 -8.09 -13.83
N ASN A 155 -4.44 -7.51 -14.93
CA ASN A 155 -3.18 -7.94 -15.52
C ASN A 155 -1.99 -7.67 -14.59
N GLN A 156 -1.93 -6.52 -13.91
CA GLN A 156 -0.90 -6.24 -12.90
C GLN A 156 -0.98 -7.19 -11.71
N LEU A 157 -2.18 -7.47 -11.19
CA LEU A 157 -2.37 -8.47 -10.13
C LEU A 157 -1.89 -9.85 -10.57
N LYS A 158 -2.21 -10.28 -11.79
CA LYS A 158 -1.70 -11.53 -12.38
C LYS A 158 -0.17 -11.53 -12.47
N GLU A 159 0.45 -10.43 -12.89
CA GLU A 159 1.90 -10.27 -12.91
C GLU A 159 2.50 -10.44 -11.50
N LEU A 160 2.00 -9.73 -10.50
CA LEU A 160 2.47 -9.84 -9.11
C LEU A 160 2.36 -11.28 -8.57
N LEU A 161 1.23 -11.95 -8.80
CA LEU A 161 0.97 -13.30 -8.31
C LEU A 161 1.79 -14.38 -9.03
N THR A 162 2.22 -14.13 -10.27
CA THR A 162 3.00 -15.10 -11.06
C THR A 162 4.50 -14.88 -10.97
N GLN A 163 4.93 -13.62 -10.84
CA GLN A 163 6.34 -13.27 -10.64
C GLN A 163 6.80 -13.58 -9.21
N TYR A 164 5.89 -13.47 -8.22
CA TYR A 164 6.19 -13.67 -6.80
C TYR A 164 5.23 -14.72 -6.19
N PRO A 165 5.34 -16.02 -6.57
CA PRO A 165 4.32 -17.03 -6.30
C PRO A 165 4.20 -17.50 -4.84
N GLU A 166 5.07 -17.03 -3.94
CA GLU A 166 5.08 -17.40 -2.50
C GLU A 166 4.77 -16.20 -1.59
N ILE A 167 4.16 -15.15 -2.12
CA ILE A 167 3.70 -14.03 -1.29
C ILE A 167 2.65 -14.48 -0.28
N ALA A 168 2.70 -13.91 0.92
CA ALA A 168 1.75 -14.18 1.99
C ALA A 168 0.36 -13.60 1.70
N GLY A 169 0.26 -12.53 0.91
CA GLY A 169 -1.03 -11.95 0.56
C GLY A 169 -1.00 -10.68 -0.27
N ILE A 170 -2.20 -10.23 -0.66
CA ILE A 170 -2.47 -8.97 -1.35
C ILE A 170 -3.27 -8.06 -0.42
N TRP A 171 -2.82 -6.82 -0.30
CA TRP A 171 -3.44 -5.78 0.52
C TRP A 171 -3.95 -4.66 -0.38
N LEU A 172 -5.25 -4.57 -0.60
CA LEU A 172 -5.88 -3.64 -1.53
C LEU A 172 -6.27 -2.32 -0.86
N ASP A 173 -6.22 -1.25 -1.65
CA ASP A 173 -6.53 0.12 -1.22
C ASP A 173 -6.97 0.98 -2.42
N PRO A 174 -7.49 2.21 -2.24
CA PRO A 174 -8.25 2.73 -1.11
C PRO A 174 -9.72 2.37 -1.16
N ILE A 175 -10.22 1.92 -0.02
CA ILE A 175 -11.59 1.41 0.09
C ILE A 175 -12.67 2.48 -0.15
N MET A 176 -12.39 3.75 0.12
CA MET A 176 -13.31 4.84 -0.19
C MET A 176 -13.54 5.00 -1.70
N GLY A 177 -12.50 4.77 -2.49
CA GLY A 177 -12.61 4.78 -3.95
C GLY A 177 -13.44 3.62 -4.47
N TYR A 178 -13.42 2.48 -3.78
CA TYR A 178 -14.31 1.36 -4.07
C TYR A 178 -15.75 1.71 -3.68
N TYR A 179 -16.02 2.12 -2.44
CA TYR A 179 -17.38 2.39 -1.98
C TYR A 179 -18.12 3.46 -2.79
N ALA A 180 -17.42 4.50 -3.24
CA ALA A 180 -18.01 5.53 -4.06
C ALA A 180 -18.56 5.02 -5.40
N ASN A 181 -18.01 3.92 -5.92
CA ASN A 181 -18.36 3.37 -7.23
C ASN A 181 -18.29 1.83 -7.27
N HIS A 182 -18.77 1.15 -6.23
CA HIS A 182 -18.50 -0.28 -6.02
C HIS A 182 -18.99 -1.15 -7.19
N GLU A 183 -20.08 -0.76 -7.85
CA GLU A 183 -20.62 -1.44 -9.04
C GLU A 183 -19.64 -1.50 -10.22
N MET A 184 -18.70 -0.53 -10.32
CA MET A 184 -17.71 -0.51 -11.39
C MET A 184 -16.52 -1.44 -11.13
N PHE A 185 -16.37 -1.94 -9.90
CA PHE A 185 -15.28 -2.84 -9.52
C PHE A 185 -15.81 -4.27 -9.40
N PRO A 186 -15.45 -5.18 -10.32
CA PRO A 186 -15.90 -6.57 -10.26
C PRO A 186 -15.10 -7.34 -9.20
N ILE A 187 -15.43 -7.11 -7.93
CA ILE A 187 -14.62 -7.59 -6.80
C ILE A 187 -14.59 -9.11 -6.70
N GLU A 188 -15.70 -9.77 -7.03
CA GLU A 188 -15.78 -11.24 -7.07
C GLU A 188 -14.82 -11.81 -8.12
N GLU A 189 -14.81 -11.26 -9.34
CA GLU A 189 -13.86 -11.66 -10.38
C GLU A 189 -12.41 -11.40 -9.97
N THR A 190 -12.18 -10.27 -9.29
CA THR A 190 -10.85 -9.88 -8.79
C THR A 190 -10.32 -10.88 -7.77
N TYR A 191 -11.16 -11.27 -6.80
CA TYR A 191 -10.78 -12.23 -5.77
C TYR A 191 -10.64 -13.62 -6.35
N ASN A 192 -11.54 -14.03 -7.25
CA ASN A 192 -11.43 -15.29 -7.98
C ASN A 192 -10.13 -15.38 -8.79
N LEU A 193 -9.70 -14.29 -9.44
CA LEU A 193 -8.41 -14.22 -10.11
C LEU A 193 -7.26 -14.47 -9.12
N ILE A 194 -7.24 -13.76 -7.98
CA ILE A 194 -6.19 -13.93 -6.96
C ILE A 194 -6.13 -15.38 -6.48
N ARG A 195 -7.28 -15.94 -6.08
CA ARG A 195 -7.36 -17.33 -5.57
C ARG A 195 -7.04 -18.38 -6.63
N SER A 196 -7.35 -18.12 -7.89
CA SER A 196 -7.06 -19.07 -8.99
C SER A 196 -5.55 -19.25 -9.21
N ILE A 197 -4.76 -18.20 -8.96
CA ILE A 197 -3.30 -18.22 -9.14
C ILE A 197 -2.60 -18.58 -7.83
N SER A 198 -2.97 -17.91 -6.73
CA SER A 198 -2.34 -18.09 -5.41
C SER A 198 -3.40 -18.41 -4.36
N LYS A 199 -3.83 -19.68 -4.30
CA LYS A 199 -4.84 -20.17 -3.34
C LYS A 199 -4.49 -19.91 -1.86
N HIS A 200 -3.21 -19.78 -1.55
CA HIS A 200 -2.71 -19.56 -0.19
C HIS A 200 -2.59 -18.07 0.18
N ALA A 201 -2.54 -17.17 -0.80
CA ALA A 201 -2.29 -15.76 -0.56
C ALA A 201 -3.51 -15.14 0.12
N LEU A 202 -3.31 -14.52 1.28
CA LEU A 202 -4.37 -13.84 1.99
C LEU A 202 -4.81 -12.57 1.25
N ILE A 203 -6.09 -12.20 1.36
CA ILE A 203 -6.65 -11.00 0.75
C ILE A 203 -7.17 -10.09 1.86
N SER A 204 -6.75 -8.83 1.85
CA SER A 204 -7.39 -7.77 2.62
C SER A 204 -7.69 -6.59 1.73
N PHE A 205 -8.82 -5.93 1.99
CA PHE A 205 -9.17 -4.65 1.37
C PHE A 205 -9.68 -3.70 2.46
N LYS A 206 -8.78 -3.23 3.33
CA LYS A 206 -9.10 -2.42 4.52
C LYS A 206 -10.27 -3.05 5.32
N GLN A 207 -11.41 -2.37 5.42
CA GLN A 207 -12.57 -2.86 6.18
C GLN A 207 -13.43 -3.89 5.43
N GLY A 208 -13.19 -4.11 4.13
CA GLY A 208 -13.83 -5.13 3.31
C GLY A 208 -14.68 -4.58 2.16
N ALA A 209 -14.87 -5.39 1.12
CA ALA A 209 -15.54 -5.04 -0.12
C ALA A 209 -16.72 -5.96 -0.45
N ASN A 210 -16.60 -7.27 -0.20
CA ASN A 210 -17.71 -8.23 -0.35
C ASN A 210 -17.85 -9.24 0.78
N GLY A 211 -16.92 -9.30 1.74
CA GLY A 211 -16.98 -10.28 2.82
C GLY A 211 -16.17 -11.55 2.57
N ASP A 212 -15.39 -11.66 1.50
CA ASP A 212 -14.48 -12.79 1.25
C ASP A 212 -13.01 -12.49 1.63
N GLU A 213 -12.74 -11.31 2.20
CA GLU A 213 -11.41 -10.98 2.73
C GLU A 213 -10.98 -11.98 3.82
N ASP A 214 -9.69 -12.27 3.99
CA ASP A 214 -9.24 -13.16 5.07
C ASP A 214 -9.12 -12.42 6.40
N PHE A 215 -8.86 -11.11 6.35
CA PHE A 215 -8.73 -10.26 7.52
C PHE A 215 -9.10 -8.81 7.20
N SER A 216 -9.51 -8.09 8.25
CA SER A 216 -9.85 -6.66 8.16
C SER A 216 -8.68 -5.82 8.64
N ALA A 217 -8.36 -4.75 7.91
CA ALA A 217 -7.30 -3.81 8.25
C ALA A 217 -7.82 -2.35 8.42
N PRO A 218 -8.61 -2.06 9.48
CA PRO A 218 -9.11 -0.72 9.73
C PRO A 218 -8.02 0.22 10.25
N GLU A 219 -8.07 1.49 9.84
CA GLU A 219 -7.20 2.54 10.38
C GLU A 219 -7.74 3.11 11.69
N HIS A 220 -6.93 3.09 12.75
CA HIS A 220 -6.99 3.86 14.00
C HIS A 220 -8.26 3.84 14.86
N ASP A 221 -9.45 3.52 14.35
CA ASP A 221 -10.67 3.33 15.15
C ASP A 221 -11.74 2.56 14.36
N PHE A 222 -12.44 1.63 15.02
CA PHE A 222 -13.60 0.92 14.47
C PHE A 222 -14.84 1.84 14.36
N SER A 223 -14.73 3.11 14.74
CA SER A 223 -15.90 3.97 14.92
C SER A 223 -16.62 4.26 13.61
N LYS A 224 -17.93 3.93 13.63
CA LYS A 224 -19.15 4.35 12.91
C LYS A 224 -19.10 5.31 11.69
N ARG A 225 -18.03 6.08 11.47
CA ARG A 225 -17.91 7.11 10.43
C ARG A 225 -18.01 6.55 9.01
N VAL A 226 -17.38 5.41 8.74
CA VAL A 226 -17.38 4.83 7.37
C VAL A 226 -18.73 4.23 7.00
N GLY A 227 -19.37 3.51 7.93
CA GLY A 227 -20.68 2.89 7.71
C GLY A 227 -21.80 3.91 7.42
N ASN A 228 -21.71 5.14 7.93
CA ASN A 228 -22.78 6.11 7.71
C ASN A 228 -22.73 6.77 6.32
N GLN A 229 -21.61 6.70 5.60
CA GLN A 229 -21.44 7.41 4.33
C GLN A 229 -21.92 6.60 3.11
N TYR A 230 -21.77 5.28 3.15
CA TYR A 230 -22.14 4.38 2.06
C TYR A 230 -22.91 3.17 2.58
N GLU A 231 -23.99 2.77 1.91
CA GLU A 231 -24.76 1.58 2.30
C GLU A 231 -23.92 0.29 2.22
N VAL A 232 -23.17 0.13 1.13
CA VAL A 232 -22.23 -0.99 0.95
C VAL A 232 -21.26 -1.12 2.13
N ALA A 233 -20.77 0.00 2.68
CA ALA A 233 -19.85 -0.01 3.82
C ALA A 233 -20.47 -0.61 5.09
N ARG A 234 -21.79 -0.45 5.31
CA ARG A 234 -22.49 -1.08 6.45
C ARG A 234 -22.62 -2.58 6.26
N ILE A 235 -22.98 -2.99 5.05
CA ILE A 235 -23.16 -4.41 4.70
C ILE A 235 -21.84 -5.15 4.89
N VAL A 236 -20.76 -4.66 4.27
CA VAL A 236 -19.44 -5.33 4.31
C VAL A 236 -18.82 -5.30 5.70
N TYR A 237 -19.10 -4.27 6.50
CA TYR A 237 -18.68 -4.23 7.90
C TYR A 237 -19.28 -5.41 8.67
N GLU A 238 -20.59 -5.66 8.53
CA GLU A 238 -21.24 -6.77 9.22
C GLU A 238 -20.68 -8.14 8.79
N LEU A 239 -20.29 -8.28 7.52
CA LEU A 239 -19.63 -9.49 6.99
C LEU A 239 -18.20 -9.68 7.50
N ASN A 240 -17.48 -8.59 7.84
CA ASN A 240 -16.07 -8.62 8.22
C ASN A 240 -15.80 -8.44 9.72
N LYS A 241 -16.78 -8.00 10.53
CA LYS A 241 -16.58 -7.57 11.93
C LYS A 241 -15.97 -8.63 12.86
N LEU A 242 -16.12 -9.92 12.53
CA LEU A 242 -15.61 -11.06 13.31
C LEU A 242 -14.30 -11.65 12.76
N LYS A 243 -13.80 -11.16 11.63
CA LYS A 243 -12.56 -11.66 11.05
C LYS A 243 -11.34 -11.20 11.87
N PRO A 244 -10.20 -11.89 11.75
CA PRO A 244 -8.93 -11.41 12.28
C PRO A 244 -8.66 -9.97 11.84
N LYS A 245 -7.96 -9.22 12.69
CA LYS A 245 -7.75 -7.79 12.49
C LYS A 245 -6.27 -7.46 12.43
N GLU A 246 -5.94 -6.53 11.56
CA GLU A 246 -4.63 -5.89 11.49
C GLU A 246 -4.80 -4.38 11.67
N VAL A 247 -4.18 -3.80 12.68
CA VAL A 247 -4.16 -2.36 12.87
C VAL A 247 -2.86 -1.82 12.29
N CYS A 248 -2.97 -0.98 11.27
CA CYS A 248 -1.83 -0.29 10.70
C CYS A 248 -1.63 1.09 11.34
N THR A 249 -0.37 1.47 11.56
CA THR A 249 0.02 2.81 12.06
C THR A 249 1.41 3.17 11.54
N SER A 250 1.76 4.46 11.53
CA SER A 250 3.04 4.97 11.02
C SER A 250 4.00 5.34 12.14
N LEU A 251 5.29 5.06 11.94
CA LEU A 251 6.37 5.50 12.83
C LEU A 251 6.57 7.00 12.75
N GLN A 252 6.36 7.62 11.60
CA GLN A 252 6.30 9.08 11.48
C GLN A 252 4.87 9.62 11.69
N SER A 253 4.74 10.92 11.88
CA SER A 253 3.44 11.59 11.95
C SER A 253 2.92 11.99 10.57
N ARG A 254 1.61 12.28 10.49
CA ARG A 254 0.89 12.86 9.34
C ARG A 254 0.70 11.98 8.10
N TYR A 255 1.74 11.27 7.66
CA TYR A 255 1.74 10.56 6.37
C TYR A 255 2.35 9.15 6.48
N TRP A 256 2.08 8.32 5.47
CA TRP A 256 2.63 6.98 5.37
C TRP A 256 3.99 7.00 4.65
N GLY A 257 4.05 7.67 3.49
CA GLY A 257 5.28 7.95 2.76
C GLY A 257 6.09 9.09 3.38
N TYR A 258 7.40 9.09 3.17
CA TYR A 258 8.35 10.03 3.82
C TYR A 258 7.91 11.51 3.77
N ASP A 259 7.89 12.17 4.93
CA ASP A 259 7.75 13.62 5.09
C ASP A 259 8.90 14.14 5.96
N LYS A 260 9.76 14.99 5.38
CA LYS A 260 10.93 15.54 6.08
C LYS A 260 10.59 16.36 7.34
N ASN A 261 9.34 16.82 7.46
CA ASN A 261 8.88 17.61 8.59
C ASN A 261 8.08 16.76 9.59
N ALA A 262 7.92 15.46 9.33
CA ALA A 262 7.23 14.58 10.24
C ALA A 262 8.07 14.36 11.51
N LYS A 263 7.37 14.12 12.61
CA LYS A 263 8.00 13.69 13.86
C LYS A 263 7.97 12.18 13.91
N HIS A 264 9.09 11.56 14.23
CA HIS A 264 9.16 10.12 14.45
C HIS A 264 8.77 9.76 15.88
N LYS A 265 8.02 8.67 16.00
CA LYS A 265 7.58 8.09 17.26
C LYS A 265 8.75 7.42 17.95
N ASN A 266 8.80 7.59 19.26
CA ASN A 266 9.84 6.99 20.09
C ASN A 266 9.35 5.65 20.66
N PHE A 267 10.28 4.82 21.16
CA PHE A 267 9.98 3.50 21.70
C PHE A 267 8.71 3.41 22.57
N ASP A 268 8.43 4.36 23.45
CA ASP A 268 7.27 4.30 24.35
C ASP A 268 5.94 4.39 23.57
N ASP A 269 5.90 5.21 22.51
CA ASP A 269 4.72 5.34 21.64
C ASP A 269 4.37 4.00 20.97
N ILE A 270 5.34 3.34 20.35
CA ILE A 270 5.12 2.07 19.62
C ILE A 270 5.00 0.89 20.55
N TYR A 271 5.64 0.90 21.71
CA TYR A 271 5.43 -0.13 22.72
C TYR A 271 4.00 -0.06 23.28
N SER A 272 3.45 1.15 23.44
CA SER A 272 2.03 1.32 23.78
C SER A 272 1.10 0.73 22.71
N TYR A 273 1.33 1.01 21.42
CA TYR A 273 0.55 0.39 20.33
C TYR A 273 0.68 -1.13 20.30
N TYR A 274 1.86 -1.66 20.57
CA TYR A 274 2.10 -3.10 20.65
C TYR A 274 1.28 -3.75 21.77
N LEU A 275 1.27 -3.15 22.97
CA LEU A 275 0.46 -3.65 24.09
C LEU A 275 -1.04 -3.53 23.80
N ASP A 276 -1.48 -2.46 23.14
CA ASP A 276 -2.87 -2.30 22.74
C ASP A 276 -3.30 -3.35 21.71
N ALA A 277 -2.46 -3.65 20.72
CA ALA A 277 -2.71 -4.70 19.74
C ALA A 277 -2.85 -6.09 20.41
N ILE A 278 -1.95 -6.42 21.35
CA ILE A 278 -2.07 -7.66 22.15
C ILE A 278 -3.38 -7.70 22.92
N LYS A 279 -3.73 -6.60 23.61
CA LYS A 279 -4.94 -6.52 24.43
C LYS A 279 -6.22 -6.72 23.60
N ASN A 280 -6.21 -6.31 22.33
CA ASN A 280 -7.37 -6.38 21.44
C ASN A 280 -7.33 -7.59 20.49
N ASP A 281 -6.39 -8.52 20.66
CA ASP A 281 -6.19 -9.70 19.79
C ASP A 281 -6.08 -9.33 18.31
N THR A 282 -5.24 -8.33 18.01
CA THR A 282 -5.00 -7.84 16.65
C THR A 282 -3.52 -7.90 16.27
N ASN A 283 -3.26 -8.07 14.97
CA ASN A 283 -1.93 -7.84 14.41
C ASN A 283 -1.63 -6.35 14.40
N LEU A 284 -0.39 -5.97 14.71
CA LEU A 284 0.12 -4.61 14.55
C LEU A 284 1.01 -4.50 13.32
N LEU A 285 0.63 -3.65 12.37
CA LEU A 285 1.40 -3.37 11.17
C LEU A 285 2.03 -1.96 11.25
N LEU A 286 3.28 -1.89 11.70
CA LEU A 286 4.04 -0.63 11.79
C LEU A 286 4.59 -0.22 10.43
N ASN A 287 4.38 1.04 10.05
CA ASN A 287 4.85 1.62 8.79
C ASN A 287 6.14 2.43 8.94
N VAL A 288 7.06 2.23 8.01
CA VAL A 288 8.15 3.16 7.69
C VAL A 288 7.91 3.79 6.31
N GLY A 289 8.29 5.06 6.16
CA GLY A 289 8.39 5.73 4.86
C GLY A 289 9.87 5.95 4.52
N PRO A 290 10.49 5.09 3.68
CA PRO A 290 11.90 5.24 3.35
C PRO A 290 12.23 6.59 2.68
N LEU A 291 13.45 7.07 2.92
CA LEU A 291 14.03 8.27 2.33
C LEU A 291 14.11 8.17 0.79
N PRO A 292 14.32 9.27 0.05
CA PRO A 292 14.41 9.24 -1.42
C PRO A 292 15.44 8.24 -1.97
N ASP A 293 16.54 8.01 -1.25
CA ASP A 293 17.58 7.05 -1.63
C ASP A 293 17.23 5.59 -1.30
N GLY A 294 16.09 5.33 -0.65
CA GLY A 294 15.60 4.00 -0.29
C GLY A 294 16.03 3.51 1.10
N SER A 295 16.81 4.29 1.85
CA SER A 295 17.18 3.95 3.22
C SER A 295 16.02 4.19 4.20
N ILE A 296 15.99 3.43 5.31
CA ILE A 296 15.05 3.67 6.40
C ILE A 296 15.59 4.79 7.29
N HIS A 297 14.71 5.69 7.73
CA HIS A 297 15.09 6.80 8.60
C HIS A 297 15.72 6.28 9.91
N TYR A 298 16.84 6.90 10.32
CA TYR A 298 17.65 6.37 11.42
C TYR A 298 16.89 6.32 12.76
N GLU A 299 15.96 7.26 13.01
CA GLU A 299 15.12 7.24 14.21
C GLU A 299 14.19 6.01 14.23
N ASP A 300 13.67 5.61 13.07
CA ASP A 300 12.83 4.41 12.95
C ASP A 300 13.65 3.14 13.20
N ILE A 301 14.89 3.08 12.70
CA ILE A 301 15.82 1.98 12.97
C ILE A 301 16.08 1.85 14.47
N ILE A 302 16.40 2.96 15.15
CA ILE A 302 16.67 2.97 16.60
C ILE A 302 15.44 2.49 17.37
N THR A 303 14.28 3.03 17.03
CA THR A 303 13.00 2.71 17.66
C THR A 303 12.63 1.24 17.49
N LEU A 304 12.70 0.70 16.27
CA LEU A 304 12.37 -0.70 15.97
C LEU A 304 13.37 -1.66 16.64
N THR A 305 14.65 -1.29 16.67
CA THR A 305 15.69 -2.09 17.37
C THR A 305 15.40 -2.17 18.87
N LYS A 306 15.00 -1.05 19.51
CA LYS A 306 14.61 -1.04 20.93
C LYS A 306 13.39 -1.90 21.19
N LEU A 307 12.38 -1.84 20.32
CA LEU A 307 11.19 -2.68 20.40
C LEU A 307 11.57 -4.17 20.33
N GLY A 308 12.37 -4.56 19.35
CA GLY A 308 12.86 -5.92 19.18
C GLY A 308 13.54 -6.48 20.43
N LYS A 309 14.48 -5.72 21.02
CA LYS A 309 15.16 -6.09 22.28
C LYS A 309 14.20 -6.27 23.45
N LYS A 310 13.11 -5.50 23.50
CA LYS A 310 12.12 -5.58 24.58
C LYS A 310 11.25 -6.83 24.48
N ILE A 311 10.79 -7.17 23.27
CA ILE A 311 9.83 -8.26 23.05
C ILE A 311 10.50 -9.62 22.85
N ASN A 312 11.77 -9.64 22.45
CA ASN A 312 12.59 -10.84 22.33
C ASN A 312 13.89 -10.66 23.14
N PRO A 313 13.83 -10.71 24.49
CA PRO A 313 15.04 -10.58 25.28
C PRO A 313 16.02 -11.72 24.93
N PRO A 314 17.34 -11.46 24.87
CA PRO A 314 18.31 -12.52 24.68
C PRO A 314 18.12 -13.58 25.77
N LYS A 315 18.09 -14.86 25.39
CA LYS A 315 18.03 -15.96 26.35
C LYS A 315 19.29 -15.91 27.23
N PRO A 316 19.14 -16.10 28.56
CA PRO A 316 20.24 -16.02 29.50
C PRO A 316 21.35 -17.03 29.23
#